data_AF-A0A3C0IQ09-F1
#
_entry.id   AF-A0A3C0IQ09-F1
#
_cell.length_a   1.000
_cell.length_b   1.000
_cell.length_c   1.000
_cell.angle_alpha   90.00
_cell.angle_beta   90.00
_cell.angle_gamma   90.00
#
_symmetry.space_group_name_H-M   'P 1'
#
loop_
_entity.id
_entity.type
_entity.pdbx_description
1 polymer ?
#
loop_
_entity_poly.entity_id
_entity_poly.type
_entity_poly.pdbx_seq_one_letter_code
_entity_poly.pdbx_strand_id
1 'polypeptide(L)'
;MLSFEAFASQVISDYSIALQSRETSLLGRKEVLTGKAKFGIFGDGKEVAQVAMARFFKKGDFRSGYYRDQTFMFAIGELTLKQYFAQLYAQTDVEA
;
A
#
# COMPACT_ATOMS: atom_id res chain seq x y z
N MET A 1 -1.01 7.62 -27.24
CA MET A 1 0.01 8.31 -26.42
C MET A 1 -0.73 9.11 -25.36
N LEU A 2 -0.30 9.08 -24.09
CA LEU A 2 -0.91 9.94 -23.06
C LEU A 2 -0.61 11.41 -23.39
N SER A 3 -1.55 12.33 -23.09
CA SER A 3 -1.22 13.76 -23.09
C SER A 3 -0.22 14.06 -21.98
N PHE A 4 0.48 15.19 -22.06
CA PHE A 4 1.40 15.60 -21.00
C PHE A 4 0.67 15.75 -19.66
N GLU A 5 -0.53 16.32 -19.66
CA GLU A 5 -1.37 16.53 -18.48
C GLU A 5 -1.80 15.19 -17.87
N ALA A 6 -2.21 14.24 -18.71
CA ALA A 6 -2.59 12.90 -18.27
C ALA A 6 -1.39 12.14 -17.69
N PHE A 7 -0.21 12.27 -18.31
CA PHE A 7 1.03 11.71 -17.80
C PHE A 7 1.44 12.32 -16.46
N ALA A 8 1.43 13.66 -16.35
CA ALA A 8 1.79 14.36 -15.11
C ALA A 8 0.83 14.01 -13.97
N SER A 9 -0.48 13.96 -14.24
CA SER A 9 -1.49 13.55 -13.26
C SER A 9 -1.25 12.11 -12.78
N GLN A 10 -0.88 11.21 -13.71
CA GLN A 10 -0.54 9.83 -13.35
C GLN A 10 0.69 9.77 -12.43
N VAL A 11 1.76 10.49 -12.77
CA VAL A 11 2.99 10.53 -11.98
C VAL A 11 2.73 11.03 -10.56
N ILE A 12 1.90 12.07 -10.41
CA ILE A 12 1.52 12.60 -9.09
C ILE A 12 0.73 11.57 -8.29
N SER A 13 -0.23 10.87 -8.92
CA SER A 13 -1.00 9.82 -8.27
C SER A 13 -0.11 8.67 -7.80
N ASP A 14 0.79 8.20 -8.67
CA ASP A 14 1.73 7.11 -8.40
C ASP A 14 2.68 7.48 -7.26
N TYR A 15 3.19 8.71 -7.26
CA TYR A 15 4.02 9.25 -6.19
C TYR A 15 3.26 9.32 -4.86
N SER A 16 2.00 9.76 -4.88
CA SER A 16 1.16 9.81 -3.68
C SER A 16 0.97 8.43 -3.06
N ILE A 17 0.69 7.40 -3.86
CA ILE A 17 0.54 6.01 -3.39
C ILE A 17 1.86 5.49 -2.80
N ALA A 18 2.98 5.74 -3.48
CA ALA A 18 4.30 5.33 -2.99
C ALA A 18 4.63 6.00 -1.65
N LEU A 19 4.36 7.30 -1.53
CA LEU A 19 4.58 8.06 -0.29
C LEU A 19 3.68 7.58 0.85
N GLN A 20 2.39 7.35 0.59
CA GLN A 20 1.47 6.78 1.59
C GLN A 20 1.94 5.42 2.08
N SER A 21 2.40 4.55 1.18
CA SER A 21 2.95 3.24 1.55
C SER A 21 4.22 3.35 2.40
N ARG A 22 5.08 4.32 2.08
CA ARG A 22 6.30 4.62 2.83
C ARG A 22 5.99 5.10 4.24
N GLU A 23 5.10 6.07 4.38
CA GLU A 23 4.68 6.62 5.68
C GLU A 23 3.97 5.56 6.52
N THR A 24 3.15 4.72 5.90
CA THR A 24 2.51 3.57 6.55
C THR A 24 3.55 2.61 7.12
N SER A 25 4.62 2.34 6.37
CA SER A 25 5.73 1.48 6.85
C SER A 25 6.43 2.10 8.06
N LEU A 26 6.69 3.40 8.04
CA LEU A 26 7.33 4.11 9.16
C LEU A 26 6.45 4.12 10.41
N LEU A 27 5.15 4.42 10.25
CA LEU A 27 4.19 4.43 11.35
C LEU A 27 3.97 3.02 11.91
N GLY A 28 3.76 2.02 11.05
CA GLY A 28 3.60 0.64 11.46
C GLY A 28 4.80 0.12 12.26
N ARG A 29 6.04 0.45 11.84
CA ARG A 29 7.25 0.15 12.63
C ARG A 29 7.19 0.75 14.03
N LYS A 30 6.81 2.03 14.14
CA LYS A 30 6.68 2.71 15.44
C LYS A 30 5.60 2.04 16.32
N GLU A 31 4.49 1.66 15.75
CA GLU A 31 3.36 1.05 16.48
C GLU A 31 3.71 -0.35 17.01
N VAL A 32 4.48 -1.14 16.24
CA VAL A 32 5.02 -2.42 16.70
C VAL A 32 6.10 -2.20 17.77
N LEU A 33 7.04 -1.27 17.56
CA LEU A 33 8.11 -0.98 18.53
C LEU A 33 7.59 -0.46 19.88
N THR A 34 6.46 0.23 19.88
CA THR A 34 5.82 0.76 21.10
C THR A 34 4.83 -0.23 21.74
N GLY A 35 4.69 -1.44 21.20
CA GLY A 35 3.85 -2.50 21.75
C GLY A 35 2.34 -2.34 21.55
N LYS A 36 1.91 -1.32 20.81
CA LYS A 36 0.49 -1.11 20.44
C LYS A 36 0.02 -2.15 19.42
N ALA A 37 0.91 -2.53 18.50
CA ALA A 37 0.73 -3.67 17.59
C ALA A 37 1.66 -4.83 17.98
N LYS A 38 1.27 -6.06 17.69
CA LYS A 38 2.02 -7.26 18.11
C LYS A 38 3.18 -7.61 17.17
N PHE A 39 2.97 -7.50 15.86
CA PHE A 39 3.95 -7.86 14.84
C PHE A 39 3.61 -7.18 13.52
N GLY A 40 4.63 -6.84 12.72
CA GLY A 40 4.43 -6.29 11.39
C GLY A 40 5.70 -6.36 10.55
N ILE A 41 5.56 -6.71 9.26
CA ILE A 41 6.61 -6.59 8.25
C ILE A 41 6.13 -5.58 7.21
N PHE A 42 7.03 -4.68 6.81
CA PHE A 42 6.67 -3.52 6.01
C PHE A 42 7.38 -3.53 4.63
N GLY A 43 6.75 -2.87 3.66
CA GLY A 43 7.10 -2.88 2.24
C GLY A 43 8.30 -2.01 1.82
N ASP A 44 9.10 -1.49 2.76
CA ASP A 44 10.14 -0.49 2.52
C ASP A 44 11.03 -0.80 1.28
N GLY A 45 11.12 0.13 0.33
CA GLY A 45 11.98 0.00 -0.87
C GLY A 45 11.37 -0.79 -2.03
N LYS A 46 10.11 -1.23 -1.93
CA LYS A 46 9.38 -1.91 -3.02
C LYS A 46 8.31 -1.05 -3.68
N GLU A 47 8.18 0.21 -3.27
CA GLU A 47 7.05 1.07 -3.59
C GLU A 47 6.93 1.29 -5.10
N VAL A 48 8.00 1.75 -5.75
CA VAL A 48 8.01 2.05 -7.19
C VAL A 48 7.73 0.80 -8.04
N ALA A 49 8.36 -0.32 -7.70
CA ALA A 49 8.17 -1.58 -8.43
C ALA A 49 6.72 -2.09 -8.34
N GLN A 50 6.07 -1.90 -7.19
CA GLN A 50 4.69 -2.33 -6.98
C GLN A 50 3.66 -1.39 -7.61
N VAL A 51 3.93 -0.08 -7.62
CA VAL A 51 3.12 0.87 -8.41
C VAL A 51 3.21 0.51 -9.89
N ALA A 52 4.42 0.28 -10.41
CA ALA A 52 4.61 -0.15 -11.79
C ALA A 52 3.86 -1.46 -12.09
N MET A 53 3.94 -2.46 -11.20
CA MET A 53 3.17 -3.71 -11.35
C MET A 53 1.66 -3.46 -11.40
N ALA A 54 1.11 -2.63 -10.51
CA ALA A 54 -0.31 -2.31 -10.47
C ALA A 54 -0.82 -1.68 -11.77
N ARG A 55 0.02 -0.92 -12.49
CA ARG A 55 -0.33 -0.31 -13.79
C ARG A 55 -0.65 -1.33 -14.88
N PHE A 56 0.00 -2.50 -14.82
CA PHE A 56 -0.15 -3.53 -15.84
C PHE A 56 -1.01 -4.70 -15.39
N PHE A 57 -1.37 -4.75 -14.10
CA PHE A 57 -2.25 -5.75 -13.53
C PHE A 57 -3.71 -5.49 -13.95
N LYS A 58 -4.34 -6.49 -14.54
CA LYS A 58 -5.70 -6.41 -15.10
C LYS A 58 -6.63 -7.40 -14.43
N LYS A 59 -7.93 -7.16 -14.56
CA LYS A 59 -8.96 -8.10 -14.13
C LYS A 59 -8.74 -9.46 -14.81
N GLY A 60 -8.57 -10.50 -14.00
CA GLY A 60 -8.27 -11.86 -14.45
C GLY A 60 -6.81 -12.26 -14.30
N ASP A 61 -5.90 -11.31 -14.07
CA ASP A 61 -4.55 -11.63 -13.64
C ASP A 61 -4.57 -12.20 -12.22
N PHE A 62 -3.72 -13.18 -11.96
CA PHE A 62 -3.57 -13.80 -10.64
C PHE A 62 -2.22 -13.45 -10.04
N ARG A 63 -2.21 -13.19 -8.74
CA ARG A 63 -1.01 -12.89 -7.96
C ARG A 63 -1.03 -13.73 -6.69
N SER A 64 0.04 -14.49 -6.46
CA SER A 64 0.35 -15.04 -5.15
C SER A 64 1.26 -14.05 -4.40
N GLY A 65 0.67 -13.26 -3.51
CA GLY A 65 1.37 -12.26 -2.70
C GLY A 65 2.15 -12.85 -1.52
N TYR A 66 2.84 -11.96 -0.79
CA TYR A 66 3.47 -12.27 0.49
C TYR A 66 3.56 -10.98 1.33
N TYR A 67 4.08 -11.03 2.56
CA TYR A 67 3.93 -9.98 3.59
C TYR A 67 4.51 -8.56 3.29
N ARG A 68 4.97 -8.24 2.07
CA ARG A 68 5.56 -6.93 1.70
C ARG A 68 4.89 -6.27 0.51
N ASP A 69 3.60 -6.48 0.30
CA ASP A 69 2.88 -6.03 -0.90
C ASP A 69 1.80 -4.98 -0.70
N GLN A 70 1.83 -4.31 0.45
CA GLN A 70 0.92 -3.22 0.78
C GLN A 70 0.83 -2.14 -0.31
N THR A 71 1.93 -1.75 -0.97
CA THR A 71 1.90 -0.69 -2.01
C THR A 71 1.08 -1.13 -3.20
N PHE A 72 1.25 -2.38 -3.63
CA PHE A 72 0.45 -2.94 -4.71
C PHE A 72 -1.02 -2.97 -4.32
N MET A 73 -1.34 -3.46 -3.12
CA MET A 73 -2.71 -3.55 -2.63
C MET A 73 -3.37 -2.17 -2.51
N PHE A 74 -2.63 -1.15 -2.06
CA PHE A 74 -3.07 0.24 -2.07
C PHE A 74 -3.30 0.75 -3.49
N ALA A 75 -2.38 0.46 -4.42
CA ALA A 75 -2.42 0.93 -5.80
C ALA A 75 -3.60 0.34 -6.60
N ILE A 76 -4.00 -0.90 -6.33
CA ILE A 76 -5.15 -1.54 -6.98
C ILE A 76 -6.48 -1.31 -6.23
N GLY A 77 -6.44 -0.64 -5.07
CA GLY A 77 -7.64 -0.32 -4.27
C GLY A 77 -8.21 -1.47 -3.45
N GLU A 78 -7.51 -2.61 -3.36
CA GLU A 78 -7.95 -3.79 -2.58
C GLU A 78 -7.61 -3.68 -1.09
N LEU A 79 -6.85 -2.66 -0.69
CA LEU A 79 -6.55 -2.37 0.70
C LEU A 79 -6.53 -0.86 0.93
N THR A 80 -7.20 -0.43 2.00
CA THR A 80 -7.14 0.97 2.48
C THR A 80 -6.17 1.09 3.65
N LEU A 81 -5.72 2.31 3.94
CA LEU A 81 -4.89 2.58 5.13
C LEU A 81 -5.61 2.19 6.43
N LYS A 82 -6.92 2.44 6.52
CA LYS A 82 -7.74 2.09 7.67
C LYS A 82 -7.76 0.57 7.89
N GLN A 83 -8.02 -0.20 6.83
CA GLN A 83 -8.00 -1.66 6.90
C GLN A 83 -6.61 -2.21 7.22
N TYR A 84 -5.54 -1.60 6.68
CA TYR A 84 -4.17 -1.99 6.99
C TYR A 84 -3.88 -1.87 8.48
N PHE A 85 -4.19 -0.72 9.09
CA PHE A 85 -3.98 -0.53 10.53
C PHE A 85 -4.94 -1.34 11.39
N ALA A 86 -6.20 -1.52 10.98
CA ALA A 86 -7.13 -2.42 11.67
C ALA A 86 -6.58 -3.85 11.75
N GLN A 87 -6.04 -4.36 10.64
CA GLN A 87 -5.36 -5.66 10.61
C GLN A 87 -4.14 -5.68 11.54
N LEU A 88 -3.32 -4.63 11.53
CA LEU A 88 -2.13 -4.51 12.37
C LEU A 88 -2.46 -4.52 13.87
N TYR A 89 -3.61 -3.95 14.27
CA TYR A 89 -4.09 -3.88 15.65
C TYR A 89 -5.01 -5.02 16.06
N ALA A 90 -5.34 -5.94 15.14
CA ALA A 90 -6.37 -6.96 15.34
C ALA A 90 -7.75 -6.37 15.73
N GLN A 91 -8.11 -5.23 15.15
CA GLN A 91 -9.41 -4.60 15.34
C GLN A 91 -10.47 -5.33 14.51
N THR A 92 -11.55 -5.78 15.18
CA THR A 92 -12.63 -6.57 14.57
C THR A 92 -13.92 -5.79 14.32
N ASP A 93 -14.01 -4.55 14.81
CA ASP A 93 -15.16 -3.68 14.58
C ASP A 93 -15.12 -3.13 13.14
N VAL A 94 -16.19 -3.39 12.40
CA VAL A 94 -16.35 -3.00 10.99
C VAL A 94 -16.75 -1.52 10.87
N GLU A 95 -17.33 -0.95 11.91
CA GLU A 95 -17.87 0.42 11.92
C GLU A 95 -16.93 1.45 12.56
N ALA A 96 -15.97 1.01 13.38
CA ALA A 96 -14.97 1.86 14.05
C ALA A 96 -14.07 2.61 13.06
#